data_AF-A0A455X2K1-F1
#
_entry.id   AF-A0A455X2K1-F1
#
_cell.length_a   1.000
_cell.length_b   1.000
_cell.length_c   1.000
_cell.angle_alpha   90.00
_cell.angle_beta   90.00
_cell.angle_gamma   90.00
#
_symmetry.space_group_name_H-M   'P 1'
#
loop_
_entity.id
_entity.type
_entity.pdbx_description
1 polymer ?
#
loop_
_entity_poly.entity_id
_entity_poly.type
_entity_poly.pdbx_seq_one_letter_code
_entity_poly.pdbx_strand_id
1 'polypeptide(L)'
;MTMNRVQFQKGLSMSEFLKQYGRVEQCHAALLASRWPEGFVCPHCGETRHSTFMHDGRQHWQCQACRYQTTVTAGTIFQATKLPLTLWFLAMHLLTQAKNKVAALELMRHLGVSYKTAWLMKLKLL
;
A
#
# COMPACT_ATOMS: atom_id res chain seq x y z
N MET A 1 -3.82 -32.95 -22.10
CA MET A 1 -3.25 -32.48 -20.82
C MET A 1 -4.32 -31.69 -20.08
N THR A 2 -4.77 -32.18 -18.92
CA THR A 2 -5.77 -31.51 -18.09
C THR A 2 -5.12 -30.32 -17.38
N MET A 3 -5.48 -29.10 -17.75
CA MET A 3 -4.95 -27.89 -17.12
C MET A 3 -5.46 -27.77 -15.69
N ASN A 4 -4.54 -27.68 -14.72
CA ASN A 4 -4.88 -27.40 -13.33
C ASN A 4 -5.31 -25.93 -13.19
N ARG A 5 -6.61 -25.67 -13.14
CA ARG A 5 -7.18 -24.32 -13.04
C ARG A 5 -6.67 -23.51 -11.84
N VAL A 6 -6.26 -24.16 -10.75
CA VAL A 6 -5.66 -23.49 -9.58
C VAL A 6 -4.26 -22.96 -9.91
N GLN A 7 -3.52 -23.63 -10.79
CA GLN A 7 -2.19 -23.17 -11.22
C GLN A 7 -2.23 -22.06 -12.28
N PHE A 8 -3.36 -21.89 -12.97
CA PHE A 8 -3.58 -20.90 -14.03
C PHE A 8 -4.50 -19.75 -13.61
N GLN A 9 -4.50 -19.38 -12.33
CA GLN A 9 -5.21 -18.17 -11.89
C GLN A 9 -4.65 -16.94 -12.61
N LYS A 10 -5.54 -16.07 -13.08
CA LYS A 10 -5.17 -14.83 -13.76
C LYS A 10 -4.60 -13.86 -12.74
N GLY A 11 -3.28 -13.83 -12.64
CA GLY A 11 -2.53 -12.85 -11.86
C GLY A 11 -2.40 -11.52 -12.60
N LEU A 12 -1.99 -10.49 -11.86
CA LEU A 12 -1.49 -9.25 -12.46
C LEU A 12 -0.07 -9.53 -12.96
N SER A 13 0.23 -9.25 -14.23
CA SER A 13 1.61 -9.40 -14.71
C SER A 13 2.52 -8.30 -14.15
N MET A 14 3.84 -8.53 -14.11
CA MET A 14 4.80 -7.53 -13.63
C MET A 14 4.75 -6.23 -14.45
N SER A 15 4.55 -6.32 -15.77
CA SER A 15 4.43 -5.16 -16.65
C SER A 15 3.15 -4.35 -16.37
N GLU A 16 2.01 -5.03 -16.17
CA GLU A 16 0.77 -4.37 -15.78
C GLU A 16 0.87 -3.75 -14.39
N PHE A 17 1.53 -4.43 -13.45
CA PHE A 17 1.81 -3.90 -12.11
C PHE A 17 2.60 -2.59 -12.20
N LEU A 18 3.71 -2.57 -12.93
CA LEU A 18 4.53 -1.36 -13.09
C LEU A 18 3.76 -0.23 -13.80
N LYS A 19 2.85 -0.57 -14.73
CA LYS A 19 1.98 0.41 -15.37
C LYS A 19 1.00 1.05 -14.38
N GLN A 20 0.44 0.26 -13.48
CA GLN A 20 -0.58 0.71 -12.52
C GLN A 20 0.00 1.32 -11.23
N TYR A 21 1.16 0.85 -10.77
CA TYR A 21 1.71 1.16 -9.45
C TYR A 21 3.21 1.53 -9.50
N GLY A 22 3.75 1.86 -10.67
CA GLY A 22 5.16 2.22 -10.85
C GLY A 22 5.55 3.58 -10.27
N ARG A 23 4.58 4.44 -9.94
CA ARG A 23 4.80 5.76 -9.36
C ARG A 23 4.14 5.91 -7.99
N VAL A 24 4.71 6.77 -7.15
CA VAL A 24 4.23 6.98 -5.78
C VAL A 24 2.81 7.55 -5.77
N GLU A 25 2.50 8.44 -6.71
CA GLU A 25 1.20 9.08 -6.86
C GLU A 25 0.12 8.04 -7.21
N GLN A 26 0.45 7.06 -8.04
CA GLN A 26 -0.47 5.99 -8.39
C GLN A 26 -0.78 5.10 -7.17
N CYS A 27 0.24 4.72 -6.40
CA CYS A 27 0.06 3.96 -5.17
C CYS A 27 -0.74 4.76 -4.13
N HIS A 28 -0.49 6.07 -4.03
CA HIS A 28 -1.23 6.96 -3.13
C HIS A 28 -2.71 7.04 -3.53
N ALA A 29 -3.01 7.23 -4.82
CA ALA A 29 -4.38 7.26 -5.33
C ALA A 29 -5.09 5.92 -5.10
N ALA A 30 -4.41 4.79 -5.33
CA ALA A 30 -4.95 3.46 -5.08
C ALA A 30 -5.25 3.23 -3.59
N LEU A 31 -4.34 3.67 -2.71
CA LEU A 31 -4.54 3.59 -1.26
C LEU A 31 -5.71 4.47 -0.79
N LEU A 32 -5.85 5.68 -1.36
CA LEU A 32 -6.94 6.59 -1.07
C LEU A 32 -8.28 5.96 -1.47
N ALA A 33 -8.39 5.44 -2.70
CA ALA A 33 -9.59 4.78 -3.19
C ALA A 33 -9.94 3.52 -2.36
N SER A 34 -8.94 2.77 -1.90
CA SER A 34 -9.16 1.60 -1.05
C SER A 34 -9.61 1.98 0.37
N ARG A 35 -9.10 3.08 0.93
CA ARG A 35 -9.43 3.52 2.29
C ARG A 35 -10.75 4.26 2.37
N TRP A 36 -11.04 5.06 1.35
CA TRP A 36 -12.16 5.99 1.29
C TRP A 36 -12.82 5.93 -0.10
N PRO A 37 -13.59 4.87 -0.41
CA PRO A 37 -14.17 4.66 -1.74
C PRO A 37 -15.12 5.78 -2.17
N GLU A 38 -15.93 6.28 -1.23
CA GLU A 38 -16.93 7.35 -1.46
C GLU A 38 -16.42 8.73 -1.01
N GLY A 39 -15.11 8.87 -0.82
CA GLY A 39 -14.49 10.09 -0.28
C GLY A 39 -14.20 10.01 1.22
N PHE A 40 -13.53 11.06 1.72
CA PHE A 40 -12.99 11.09 3.08
C PHE A 40 -14.07 10.88 4.14
N VAL A 41 -13.79 9.99 5.08
CA VAL A 41 -14.57 9.79 6.30
C VAL A 41 -13.61 9.91 7.47
N CYS A 42 -13.89 10.81 8.41
CA CYS A 42 -13.05 11.01 9.58
C CYS A 42 -13.01 9.74 10.44
N PRO A 43 -11.81 9.19 10.73
CA PRO A 43 -11.70 7.96 11.54
C PRO A 43 -12.07 8.18 13.01
N HIS A 44 -12.17 9.43 13.48
CA HIS A 44 -12.52 9.75 14.86
C HIS A 44 -14.02 9.97 15.08
N CYS A 45 -14.71 10.66 14.16
CA CYS A 45 -16.12 11.03 14.35
C CYS A 45 -17.05 10.70 13.17
N GLY A 46 -16.54 10.13 12.07
CA GLY A 46 -17.36 9.76 10.91
C GLY A 46 -17.80 10.91 10.00
N GLU A 47 -17.50 12.16 10.32
CA GLU A 47 -17.82 13.32 9.47
C GLU A 47 -17.04 13.28 8.14
N THR A 48 -17.68 13.72 7.05
CA THR A 48 -17.11 13.73 5.70
C THR A 48 -16.55 15.10 5.30
N ARG A 49 -17.06 16.18 5.90
CA ARG A 49 -16.53 17.53 5.69
C ARG A 49 -15.10 17.63 6.22
N HIS A 50 -14.19 17.99 5.34
CA HIS A 50 -12.78 18.09 5.64
C HIS A 50 -12.11 19.22 4.85
N SER A 51 -10.93 19.62 5.29
CA SER A 51 -9.99 20.40 4.51
C SER A 51 -8.73 19.57 4.24
N THR A 52 -8.07 19.83 3.11
CA THR A 52 -6.80 19.19 2.77
C THR A 52 -5.69 20.22 2.71
N PHE A 53 -4.50 19.87 3.20
CA PHE A 53 -3.31 20.70 3.08
C PHE A 53 -2.06 19.83 2.94
N MET A 54 -1.00 20.42 2.39
CA MET A 54 0.30 19.76 2.26
C MET A 54 1.20 20.17 3.42
N HIS A 55 1.79 19.20 4.11
CA HIS A 55 2.79 19.44 5.15
C HIS A 55 3.84 18.34 5.11
N ASP A 56 5.11 18.74 5.09
CA ASP A 56 6.27 17.83 4.96
C ASP A 56 6.17 16.88 3.74
N GLY A 57 5.74 17.44 2.60
CA GLY A 57 5.56 16.69 1.35
C GLY A 57 4.43 15.65 1.37
N ARG A 58 3.59 15.63 2.42
CA ARG A 58 2.46 14.70 2.57
C ARG A 58 1.15 15.46 2.58
N GLN A 59 0.13 14.87 1.98
CA GLN A 59 -1.23 15.37 2.08
C GLN A 59 -1.82 15.00 3.45
N HIS A 60 -2.41 15.98 4.12
CA HIS A 60 -3.13 15.82 5.37
C HIS A 60 -4.60 16.14 5.15
N TRP A 61 -5.46 15.42 5.86
CA TRP A 61 -6.91 15.63 5.90
C TRP A 61 -7.28 16.05 7.31
N GLN A 62 -7.89 17.21 7.43
CA GLN A 62 -8.41 17.72 8.69
C GLN A 62 -9.93 17.69 8.68
N CYS A 63 -10.52 16.99 9.64
CA CYS A 63 -11.96 16.99 9.84
C CYS A 63 -12.45 18.38 10.27
N GLN A 64 -13.53 18.87 9.67
CA GLN A 64 -14.09 20.17 10.03
C GLN A 64 -14.86 20.14 11.37
N ALA A 65 -15.44 18.99 11.75
CA ALA A 65 -16.20 18.86 13.00
C ALA A 65 -15.31 18.70 14.24
N CYS A 66 -14.44 17.69 14.26
CA CYS A 66 -13.61 17.39 15.45
C CYS A 66 -12.16 17.90 15.35
N ARG A 67 -11.80 18.57 14.25
CA ARG A 67 -10.43 19.08 13.98
C ARG A 67 -9.33 18.03 13.93
N TYR A 68 -9.66 16.74 14.03
CA TYR A 68 -8.73 15.62 13.92
C TYR A 68 -8.02 15.63 12.57
N GLN A 69 -6.70 15.48 12.62
CA GLN A 69 -5.83 15.43 11.45
C GLN A 69 -5.38 14.00 11.18
N THR A 70 -5.42 13.58 9.93
CA THR A 70 -5.00 12.25 9.52
C THR A 70 -4.34 12.29 8.15
N THR A 71 -3.54 11.28 7.85
CA THR A 71 -3.00 11.04 6.50
C THR A 71 -3.65 9.79 5.93
N VAL A 72 -3.52 9.58 4.61
CA VAL A 72 -4.00 8.34 3.98
C VAL A 72 -3.32 7.08 4.56
N THR A 73 -2.10 7.23 5.07
CA THR A 73 -1.32 6.14 5.67
C THR A 73 -1.59 5.93 7.17
N ALA A 74 -2.16 6.92 7.86
CA ALA A 74 -2.41 6.84 9.29
C ALA A 74 -3.46 5.77 9.63
N GLY A 75 -3.20 4.93 10.63
CA GLY A 75 -4.06 3.80 10.99
C GLY A 75 -4.06 2.67 9.96
N THR A 76 -3.08 2.61 9.06
CA THR A 76 -2.88 1.48 8.11
C THR A 76 -1.54 0.79 8.37
N ILE A 77 -1.28 -0.32 7.66
CA ILE A 77 0.03 -0.97 7.66
C ILE A 77 1.19 -0.03 7.26
N PHE A 78 0.89 1.02 6.48
CA PHE A 78 1.82 2.05 6.01
C PHE A 78 2.07 3.16 7.04
N GLN A 79 1.44 3.09 8.22
CA GLN A 79 1.63 4.08 9.26
C GLN A 79 3.12 4.23 9.63
N ALA A 80 3.55 5.49 9.74
CA ALA A 80 4.91 5.90 10.07
C ALA A 80 6.00 5.32 9.13
N THR A 81 5.64 4.89 7.93
CA THR A 81 6.65 4.43 6.98
C THR A 81 7.50 5.59 6.47
N LYS A 82 8.79 5.30 6.28
CA LYS A 82 9.76 6.17 5.59
C LYS A 82 10.05 5.67 4.17
N LEU A 83 9.48 4.52 3.79
CA LEU A 83 9.67 3.94 2.47
C LEU A 83 8.61 4.47 1.50
N PRO A 84 8.95 4.65 0.22
CA PRO A 84 7.97 4.91 -0.82
C PRO A 84 6.88 3.83 -0.86
N LEU A 85 5.63 4.24 -1.13
CA LEU A 85 4.51 3.29 -1.28
C LEU A 85 4.73 2.30 -2.43
N THR A 86 5.51 2.67 -3.45
CA THR A 86 5.88 1.77 -4.55
C THR A 86 6.59 0.51 -4.08
N LEU A 87 7.48 0.61 -3.08
CA LEU A 87 8.16 -0.56 -2.50
C LEU A 87 7.20 -1.45 -1.72
N TRP A 88 6.23 -0.85 -1.02
CA TRP A 88 5.19 -1.60 -0.34
C TRP A 88 4.29 -2.35 -1.30
N PHE A 89 3.85 -1.68 -2.37
CA PHE A 89 3.01 -2.29 -3.40
C PHE A 89 3.75 -3.41 -4.13
N LEU A 90 5.05 -3.21 -4.43
CA LEU A 90 5.89 -4.25 -5.01
C LEU A 90 6.04 -5.44 -4.07
N ALA A 91 6.23 -5.20 -2.77
CA ALA A 91 6.30 -6.27 -1.78
C ALA A 91 5.00 -7.09 -1.70
N MET A 92 3.84 -6.40 -1.68
CA MET A 92 2.52 -7.05 -1.72
C MET A 92 2.34 -7.86 -3.00
N HIS A 93 2.74 -7.32 -4.14
CA HIS A 93 2.67 -8.02 -5.42
C HIS A 93 3.50 -9.31 -5.42
N LEU A 94 4.77 -9.23 -4.99
CA LEU A 94 5.65 -10.40 -4.92
C LEU A 94 5.13 -11.47 -3.96
N LEU A 95 4.60 -11.06 -2.80
CA LEU A 95 4.05 -11.99 -1.81
C LEU A 95 2.76 -12.66 -2.27
N THR A 96 1.91 -11.97 -3.03
CA THR A 96 0.60 -12.49 -3.48
C THR A 96 0.70 -13.31 -4.77
N GLN A 97 1.71 -13.06 -5.62
CA GLN A 97 1.92 -13.84 -6.85
C GLN A 97 2.72 -15.13 -6.63
N ALA A 98 3.48 -15.22 -5.54
CA ALA A 98 4.29 -16.40 -5.25
C ALA A 98 3.41 -17.59 -4.86
N LYS A 99 3.61 -18.73 -5.53
CA LYS A 99 2.97 -20.01 -5.15
C LYS A 99 3.59 -20.63 -3.90
N ASN A 100 4.79 -20.18 -3.55
CA ASN A 100 5.58 -20.61 -2.40
C ASN A 100 5.78 -19.45 -1.41
N LYS A 101 6.26 -19.78 -0.20
CA LYS A 101 6.62 -18.76 0.79
C LYS A 101 7.84 -17.97 0.30
N VAL A 102 7.65 -16.69 -0.04
CA VAL A 102 8.76 -15.77 -0.35
C VAL A 102 9.61 -15.55 0.89
N ALA A 103 10.91 -15.78 0.82
CA ALA A 103 11.82 -15.54 1.94
C ALA A 103 12.06 -14.03 2.14
N ALA A 104 12.35 -13.59 3.37
CA ALA A 104 12.70 -12.18 3.61
C ALA A 104 13.99 -11.78 2.85
N LEU A 105 14.91 -12.72 2.66
CA LEU A 105 16.14 -12.52 1.89
C LEU A 105 15.86 -12.32 0.39
N GLU A 106 14.87 -13.02 -0.15
CA GLU A 106 14.43 -12.84 -1.54
C GLU A 106 13.76 -11.47 -1.71
N LEU A 107 12.87 -11.12 -0.78
CA LEU A 107 12.22 -9.82 -0.77
C LEU A 107 13.23 -8.67 -0.67
N MET A 108 14.28 -8.81 0.14
CA MET A 108 15.39 -7.87 0.23
C MET A 108 16.04 -7.60 -1.14
N ARG A 109 16.34 -8.66 -1.90
CA ARG A 109 16.97 -8.55 -3.23
C ARG A 109 16.06 -7.86 -4.24
N HIS A 110 14.76 -8.18 -4.23
CA HIS A 110 13.81 -7.55 -5.16
C HIS A 110 13.54 -6.08 -4.83
N LEU A 111 13.45 -5.73 -3.55
CA LEU A 111 13.12 -4.36 -3.12
C LEU A 111 14.34 -3.44 -3.02
N GLY A 112 15.57 -3.99 -3.00
CA GLY A 112 16.79 -3.20 -2.83
C GLY A 112 16.91 -2.53 -1.45
N VAL A 113 16.32 -3.13 -0.41
CA VAL A 113 16.33 -2.61 0.97
C VAL A 113 17.20 -3.46 1.88
N SER A 114 17.41 -3.04 3.14
CA SER A 114 18.10 -3.88 4.13
C SER A 114 17.28 -5.14 4.46
N TYR A 115 17.96 -6.22 4.89
CA TYR A 115 17.28 -7.44 5.34
C TYR A 115 16.26 -7.17 6.45
N LYS A 116 16.65 -6.34 7.45
CA LYS A 116 15.77 -5.96 8.56
C LYS A 116 14.51 -5.26 8.07
N THR A 117 14.65 -4.37 7.07
CA THR A 117 13.51 -3.70 6.44
C THR A 117 12.60 -4.70 5.74
N ALA A 118 13.15 -5.57 4.89
CA ALA A 118 12.37 -6.58 4.18
C ALA A 118 11.64 -7.54 5.14
N TRP A 119 12.30 -7.95 6.23
CA TRP A 119 11.71 -8.80 7.26
C TRP A 119 10.54 -8.11 7.97
N LEU A 120 10.71 -6.85 8.41
CA LEU A 120 9.64 -6.07 9.03
C LEU A 120 8.47 -5.81 8.07
N MET A 121 8.76 -5.53 6.79
CA MET A 121 7.72 -5.36 5.77
C MET A 121 6.91 -6.64 5.61
N LYS A 122 7.59 -7.79 5.48
CA LYS A 122 6.94 -9.09 5.38
C LYS A 122 6.07 -9.39 6.61
N LEU A 123 6.55 -9.11 7.82
CA LEU A 123 5.79 -9.30 9.07
C LEU A 123 4.55 -8.40 9.16
N LYS A 124 4.56 -7.22 8.56
CA LYS A 124 3.38 -6.35 8.50
C LYS A 124 2.34 -6.79 7.47
N LEU A 125 2.75 -7.57 6.46
CA LEU A 125 1.91 -7.98 5.33
C LEU A 125 1.29 -9.38 5.49
N LEU A 126 1.84 -10.21 6.38
CA LEU A 126 1.39 -11.57 6.67
C LEU A 126 0.93 -11.66 8.13
#